data_AF-A0ABD4REE1-F1
#
_entry.id   AF-A0ABD4REE1-F1
#
_cell.length_a   1.000
_cell.length_b   1.000
_cell.length_c   1.000
_cell.angle_alpha   90.00
_cell.angle_beta   90.00
_cell.angle_gamma   90.00
#
_symmetry.space_group_name_H-M   'P 1'
#
loop_
_entity.id
_entity.type
_entity.pdbx_description
1 polymer ?
#
loop_
_entity_poly.entity_id
_entity_poly.type
_entity_poly.pdbx_seq_one_letter_code
_entity_poly.pdbx_strand_id
1 'polypeptide(L)'
;MWHLIEEGRASYITNQLDTRDDLGLLMTEDDLEWCKKNEKYLFNKIFNVLLENDENKYSDFICPRKNVGGISRTGYFIGYRLIEKYINTLDKLSEKEKIKKLLFTTETEVYFDVLRKMCLENIS
;
A
#
# COMPACT_ATOMS: atom_id res chain seq x y z
N MET A 1 -4.47 -4.83 -8.82
CA MET A 1 -4.18 -3.46 -8.35
C MET A 1 -5.31 -2.83 -7.55
N TRP A 2 -6.55 -2.81 -8.07
CA TRP A 2 -7.70 -2.12 -7.43
C TRP A 2 -7.87 -2.44 -5.94
N HIS A 3 -7.81 -3.72 -5.56
CA HIS A 3 -7.97 -4.12 -4.16
C HIS A 3 -6.90 -3.54 -3.22
N LEU A 4 -5.63 -3.44 -3.66
CA LEU A 4 -4.57 -2.81 -2.86
C LEU A 4 -4.87 -1.32 -2.62
N ILE A 5 -5.41 -0.65 -3.63
CA ILE A 5 -5.76 0.78 -3.56
C ILE A 5 -6.90 0.99 -2.57
N GLU A 6 -7.97 0.20 -2.65
CA GLU A 6 -9.14 0.36 -1.78
C GLU A 6 -8.83 0.03 -0.31
N GLU A 7 -8.12 -1.07 -0.04
CA GLU A 7 -7.69 -1.40 1.33
C GLU A 7 -6.71 -0.35 1.86
N GLY A 8 -5.77 0.10 1.03
CA GLY A 8 -4.84 1.17 1.38
C GLY A 8 -5.52 2.49 1.72
N ARG A 9 -6.57 2.86 0.96
CA ARG A 9 -7.38 4.06 1.21
C ARG A 9 -8.11 3.96 2.53
N ALA A 10 -8.77 2.83 2.76
CA ALA A 10 -9.51 2.58 3.99
C ALA A 10 -8.58 2.72 5.20
N SER A 11 -7.47 1.99 5.23
CA SER A 11 -6.51 2.06 6.33
C SER A 11 -5.89 3.45 6.49
N TYR A 12 -5.49 4.12 5.39
CA TYR A 12 -4.96 5.47 5.46
C TYR A 12 -5.96 6.46 6.07
N ILE A 13 -7.20 6.49 5.57
CA ILE A 13 -8.26 7.38 6.06
C ILE A 13 -8.58 7.07 7.52
N THR A 14 -8.72 5.80 7.88
CA THR A 14 -8.93 5.39 9.28
C THR A 14 -7.82 5.93 10.17
N ASN A 15 -6.55 5.79 9.78
CA ASN A 15 -5.42 6.27 10.55
C ASN A 15 -5.34 7.82 10.66
N GLN A 16 -5.92 8.55 9.70
CA GLN A 16 -6.04 10.01 9.78
C GLN A 16 -7.19 10.45 10.71
N LEU A 17 -8.25 9.66 10.81
CA LEU A 17 -9.41 9.95 11.68
C LEU A 17 -9.17 9.53 13.13
N ASP A 18 -8.45 8.43 13.32
CA ASP A 18 -8.10 7.83 14.61
C ASP A 18 -6.68 7.27 14.46
N THR A 19 -5.69 7.96 15.05
CA THR A 19 -4.28 7.56 14.92
C THR A 19 -4.06 6.26 15.66
N ARG A 20 -3.66 5.22 14.92
CA ARG A 20 -3.48 3.86 15.46
C ARG A 20 -2.05 3.39 15.25
N ASP A 21 -1.52 2.70 16.25
CA ASP A 21 -0.17 2.12 16.18
C ASP A 21 -0.04 1.08 15.05
N ASP A 22 -1.14 0.41 14.71
CA ASP A 22 -1.24 -0.59 13.64
C ASP A 22 -1.52 0.02 12.26
N LEU A 23 -1.54 1.36 12.12
CA LEU A 23 -1.91 2.08 10.91
C LEU A 23 -3.33 1.77 10.38
N GLY A 24 -4.21 1.19 11.21
CA GLY A 24 -5.52 0.71 10.78
C GLY A 24 -5.47 -0.56 9.94
N LEU A 25 -4.38 -1.35 10.03
CA LEU A 25 -4.17 -2.55 9.23
C LEU A 25 -4.63 -3.84 9.92
N LEU A 26 -4.92 -3.81 11.23
CA LEU A 26 -5.22 -4.98 12.04
C LEU A 26 -4.10 -6.03 12.00
N MET A 27 -2.86 -5.54 12.03
CA MET A 27 -1.65 -6.35 12.10
C MET A 27 -1.13 -6.36 13.54
N THR A 28 -0.44 -7.43 13.93
CA THR A 28 0.34 -7.41 15.18
C THR A 28 1.50 -6.42 15.03
N GLU A 29 2.06 -5.97 16.16
CA GLU A 29 3.24 -5.11 16.16
C GLU A 29 4.42 -5.78 15.42
N ASP A 30 4.66 -7.07 15.70
CA ASP A 30 5.72 -7.87 15.05
C ASP A 30 5.53 -7.97 13.53
N ASP A 31 4.31 -8.24 13.07
CA ASP A 31 4.00 -8.33 11.63
C ASP A 31 4.22 -6.98 10.95
N LEU A 32 3.77 -5.89 11.59
CA LEU A 32 3.94 -4.54 11.06
C LEU A 32 5.41 -4.13 11.03
N GLU A 33 6.17 -4.45 12.08
CA GLU A 33 7.60 -4.18 12.14
C GLU A 33 8.36 -4.98 11.07
N TRP A 34 7.98 -6.25 10.86
CA TRP A 34 8.53 -7.05 9.77
C TRP A 34 8.25 -6.43 8.41
N CYS A 35 7.02 -5.97 8.16
CA CYS A 35 6.65 -5.28 6.93
C CYS A 35 7.48 -4.01 6.70
N LYS A 36 7.68 -3.19 7.75
CA LYS A 36 8.54 -1.99 7.69
C LYS A 36 9.99 -2.36 7.36
N LYS A 37 10.54 -3.40 8.01
CA LYS A 37 11.91 -3.89 7.76
C LYS A 37 12.09 -4.48 6.35
N ASN A 38 11.04 -5.06 5.78
CA ASN A 38 11.07 -5.76 4.49
C ASN A 38 10.35 -4.99 3.37
N GLU A 39 10.16 -3.69 3.54
CA GLU A 39 9.37 -2.86 2.64
C GLU A 39 9.85 -2.99 1.18
N LYS A 40 11.16 -2.84 0.94
CA LYS A 40 11.75 -2.98 -0.40
C LYS A 40 11.45 -4.33 -1.05
N TYR A 41 11.54 -5.42 -0.29
CA TYR A 41 11.24 -6.76 -0.78
C TYR A 41 9.76 -6.87 -1.19
N LEU A 42 8.85 -6.39 -0.35
CA LEU A 42 7.42 -6.43 -0.59
C LEU A 42 7.03 -5.66 -1.87
N PHE A 43 7.54 -4.43 -2.01
CA PHE A 43 7.26 -3.57 -3.17
C PHE A 43 7.79 -4.15 -4.48
N ASN A 44 9.02 -4.67 -4.50
CA ASN A 44 9.57 -5.32 -5.68
C ASN A 44 8.78 -6.59 -6.05
N LYS A 45 8.38 -7.38 -5.04
CA LYS A 45 7.64 -8.62 -5.27
C LYS A 45 6.25 -8.35 -5.85
N ILE A 46 5.49 -7.41 -5.29
CA ILE A 46 4.17 -7.08 -5.83
C ILE A 46 4.27 -6.43 -7.22
N PHE A 47 5.29 -5.61 -7.46
CA PHE A 47 5.52 -5.00 -8.77
C PHE A 47 5.77 -6.06 -9.85
N ASN A 48 6.65 -7.04 -9.58
CA ASN A 48 6.90 -8.14 -10.50
C ASN A 48 5.65 -8.99 -10.75
N VAL A 49 4.88 -9.29 -9.70
CA VAL A 49 3.61 -10.03 -9.82
C VAL A 49 2.62 -9.29 -10.73
N LEU A 50 2.55 -7.96 -10.62
CA LEU A 50 1.70 -7.13 -11.48
C LEU A 50 2.19 -7.08 -12.93
N LEU A 51 3.52 -7.01 -13.15
CA LEU A 51 4.11 -7.05 -14.50
C LEU A 51 3.91 -8.40 -15.20
N GLU A 52 4.04 -9.49 -14.45
CA GLU A 52 3.81 -10.86 -14.92
C GLU A 52 2.32 -11.15 -15.15
N ASN A 53 1.42 -10.27 -14.69
CA ASN A 53 -0.02 -10.48 -14.64
C ASN A 53 -0.40 -11.82 -13.96
N ASP A 54 0.33 -12.18 -12.89
CA ASP A 54 0.14 -13.44 -12.16
C ASP A 54 -0.97 -13.26 -11.11
N GLU A 55 -2.21 -13.53 -11.51
CA GLU A 55 -3.39 -13.38 -10.64
C GLU A 55 -3.35 -14.28 -9.39
N ASN A 56 -2.73 -15.45 -9.48
CA ASN A 56 -2.61 -16.38 -8.35
C ASN A 56 -1.68 -15.81 -7.29
N LYS A 57 -0.49 -15.35 -7.68
CA LYS A 57 0.44 -14.69 -6.76
C LYS A 57 -0.14 -13.37 -6.26
N TYR A 58 -0.87 -12.62 -7.08
CA TYR A 58 -1.53 -11.39 -6.64
C TYR A 58 -2.57 -11.70 -5.54
N SER A 59 -3.34 -12.78 -5.69
CA SER A 59 -4.27 -13.27 -4.66
C SER A 59 -3.58 -13.53 -3.32
N ASP A 60 -2.33 -13.98 -3.32
CA ASP A 60 -1.56 -14.23 -2.09
C ASP A 60 -1.28 -12.96 -1.28
N PHE A 61 -1.17 -11.80 -1.93
CA PHE A 61 -0.98 -10.52 -1.23
C PHE A 61 -2.27 -9.98 -0.62
N ILE A 62 -3.40 -10.19 -1.30
CA ILE A 62 -4.69 -9.62 -0.90
C ILE A 62 -5.48 -10.53 0.03
N CYS A 63 -5.12 -11.82 0.12
CA CYS A 63 -5.80 -12.75 1.01
C CYS A 63 -5.28 -12.61 2.45
N PRO A 64 -6.13 -12.25 3.44
CA PRO A 64 -5.69 -12.11 4.83
C PRO A 64 -5.20 -13.43 5.47
N ARG A 65 -5.54 -14.57 4.85
CA ARG A 65 -5.17 -15.92 5.33
C ARG A 65 -3.88 -16.45 4.68
N LYS A 66 -3.35 -15.75 3.68
CA LYS A 66 -2.12 -16.16 2.98
C LYS A 66 -0.96 -15.28 3.44
N ASN A 67 0.20 -15.91 3.51
CA ASN A 67 1.37 -15.33 4.13
C ASN A 67 2.47 -15.08 3.10
N VAL A 68 2.90 -13.83 2.96
CA VAL A 68 4.10 -13.47 2.20
C VAL A 68 5.25 -13.37 3.19
N GLY A 69 6.22 -14.28 3.12
CA GLY A 69 7.31 -14.32 4.09
C GLY A 69 6.87 -14.71 5.51
N GLY A 70 5.75 -15.43 5.64
CA GLY A 70 5.18 -15.80 6.95
C GLY A 70 4.20 -14.76 7.53
N ILE A 71 4.06 -13.59 6.89
CA ILE A 71 3.27 -12.47 7.41
C ILE A 71 1.94 -12.32 6.67
N SER A 72 0.87 -12.13 7.44
CA SER A 72 -0.48 -11.89 6.92
C SER A 72 -0.67 -10.42 6.52
N ARG A 73 -1.67 -10.12 5.67
CA ARG A 73 -2.06 -8.73 5.33
C ARG A 73 -0.96 -7.85 4.73
N THR A 74 0.10 -8.45 4.17
CA THR A 74 1.18 -7.69 3.51
C THR A 74 0.68 -6.81 2.36
N GLY A 75 -0.37 -7.22 1.64
CA GLY A 75 -1.03 -6.37 0.64
C GLY A 75 -1.70 -5.12 1.22
N TYR A 76 -2.20 -5.19 2.45
CA TYR A 76 -2.81 -4.04 3.14
C TYR A 76 -1.73 -3.01 3.47
N PHE A 77 -0.58 -3.48 4.01
CA PHE A 77 0.58 -2.63 4.26
C PHE A 77 1.09 -1.96 2.97
N ILE A 78 1.25 -2.73 1.89
CA ILE A 78 1.64 -2.20 0.58
C ILE A 78 0.64 -1.13 0.12
N GLY A 79 -0.67 -1.41 0.21
CA GLY A 79 -1.73 -0.47 -0.12
C GLY A 79 -1.62 0.83 0.66
N TYR A 80 -1.48 0.76 1.98
CA TYR A 80 -1.32 1.93 2.85
C TYR A 80 -0.13 2.79 2.43
N ARG A 81 1.06 2.18 2.28
CA ARG A 81 2.28 2.91 1.91
C ARG A 81 2.20 3.49 0.50
N LEU A 82 1.50 2.82 -0.42
CA LEU A 82 1.22 3.34 -1.75
C LEU A 82 0.34 4.60 -1.70
N ILE A 83 -0.71 4.59 -0.88
CA ILE A 83 -1.56 5.77 -0.66
C ILE A 83 -0.80 6.89 0.02
N GLU A 84 -0.04 6.59 1.06
CA GLU A 84 0.79 7.56 1.77
C GLU A 84 1.76 8.27 0.82
N LYS A 85 2.48 7.50 -0.02
CA LYS A 85 3.37 8.06 -1.04
C LYS A 85 2.62 8.90 -2.06
N TYR A 86 1.47 8.46 -2.55
CA TYR A 86 0.64 9.24 -3.45
C TYR A 86 0.22 10.58 -2.82
N ILE A 87 -0.27 10.57 -1.58
CA ILE A 87 -0.71 11.78 -0.88
C ILE A 87 0.46 12.76 -0.67
N ASN A 88 1.65 12.23 -0.40
CA ASN A 88 2.86 13.05 -0.28
C ASN A 88 3.27 13.73 -1.60
N THR A 89 2.84 13.23 -2.76
CA THR A 89 3.02 13.93 -4.05
C THR A 89 2.09 15.14 -4.24
N LEU A 90 1.10 15.29 -3.37
CA LEU A 90 0.10 16.37 -3.40
C LEU A 90 0.42 17.46 -2.36
N ASP A 91 1.71 17.75 -2.16
CA ASP A 91 2.26 18.66 -1.15
C ASP A 91 1.66 20.07 -1.16
N LYS A 92 1.22 20.56 -2.33
CA LYS A 92 0.60 21.88 -2.51
C LYS A 92 -0.89 21.95 -2.12
N LEU A 93 -1.52 20.81 -1.83
CA LEU A 93 -2.94 20.75 -1.47
C LEU A 93 -3.14 20.75 0.05
N SER A 94 -4.24 21.35 0.52
CA SER A 94 -4.67 21.19 1.91
C SER A 94 -5.07 19.74 2.20
N GLU A 95 -5.06 19.34 3.48
CA GLU A 95 -5.49 17.98 3.88
C GLU A 95 -6.91 17.64 3.41
N LYS A 96 -7.84 18.60 3.45
CA LYS A 96 -9.20 18.42 2.93
C LYS A 96 -9.21 18.14 1.43
N GLU A 97 -8.36 18.82 0.66
CA GLU A 97 -8.25 18.61 -0.79
C GLU A 97 -7.56 17.29 -1.11
N LYS A 98 -6.54 16.90 -0.35
CA LYS A 98 -5.88 15.58 -0.46
C LYS A 98 -6.86 14.44 -0.24
N ILE A 99 -7.67 14.50 0.83
CA ILE A 99 -8.69 13.48 1.11
C ILE A 99 -9.77 13.46 0.03
N LYS A 100 -10.26 14.62 -0.43
CA LYS A 100 -11.20 14.65 -1.57
C LYS A 100 -10.59 13.98 -2.80
N LYS A 101 -9.37 14.34 -3.16
CA LYS A 101 -8.70 13.76 -4.32
C LYS A 101 -8.53 12.25 -4.16
N LEU A 102 -8.18 11.77 -2.96
CA LEU A 102 -8.08 10.34 -2.64
C LEU A 102 -9.40 9.60 -2.88
N LEU A 103 -10.53 10.16 -2.43
CA LEU A 103 -11.87 9.57 -2.56
C LEU A 103 -12.38 9.57 -4.00
N PHE A 104 -12.01 10.56 -4.81
CA PHE A 104 -12.51 10.71 -6.19
C PHE A 104 -11.55 10.17 -7.27
N THR A 105 -10.32 9.79 -6.94
CA THR A 105 -9.39 9.24 -7.93
C THR A 105 -9.88 7.85 -8.36
N THR A 106 -10.16 7.66 -9.64
CA THR A 106 -10.52 6.34 -10.22
C THR A 106 -9.40 5.75 -11.08
N GLU A 107 -8.37 6.55 -11.37
CA GLU A 107 -7.26 6.19 -12.25
C GLU A 107 -6.24 5.31 -11.52
N THR A 108 -6.21 4.02 -11.85
CA THR A 108 -5.24 3.07 -11.29
C THR A 108 -3.81 3.30 -11.78
N GLU A 109 -3.64 3.96 -12.94
CA GLU A 109 -2.34 4.26 -13.55
C GLU A 109 -1.48 5.16 -12.65
N VAL A 110 -2.10 6.16 -12.00
CA VAL A 110 -1.41 7.06 -11.06
C VAL A 110 -0.73 6.27 -9.94
N TYR A 111 -1.42 5.25 -9.42
CA TYR A 111 -0.88 4.38 -8.38
C TYR A 111 0.18 3.43 -8.91
N PHE A 112 0.06 2.97 -10.16
CA PHE A 112 1.11 2.16 -10.79
C PHE A 112 2.41 2.95 -10.97
N ASP A 113 2.33 4.23 -11.35
CA ASP A 113 3.50 5.10 -11.47
C ASP A 113 4.15 5.39 -10.12
N VAL A 114 3.36 5.61 -9.06
CA VAL A 114 3.88 5.73 -7.69
C VAL A 114 4.59 4.44 -7.29
N LEU A 115 3.97 3.28 -7.52
CA LEU A 115 4.57 1.98 -7.23
C LEU A 115 5.91 1.78 -7.96
N ARG A 116 5.96 2.13 -9.26
CA ARG A 116 7.19 2.07 -10.05
C ARG A 116 8.28 2.96 -9.45
N LYS A 117 7.95 4.20 -9.08
CA LYS A 117 8.90 5.13 -8.43
C LYS A 117 9.41 4.57 -7.11
N MET A 118 8.54 3.99 -6.28
CA MET A 118 8.94 3.34 -5.03
C MET A 118 9.92 2.17 -5.26
N CYS A 119 9.81 1.46 -6.38
CA CYS A 119 10.78 0.41 -6.72
C CYS A 119 12.12 0.98 -7.20
N LEU A 120 12.11 2.11 -7.92
CA LEU A 120 13.29 2.76 -8.50
C LEU A 120 14.07 3.64 -7.51
N GLU A 121 13.38 4.40 -6.66
CA GLU A 121 13.97 5.31 -5.65
C GLU A 121 14.76 4.54 -4.56
N ASN A 122 14.53 3.23 -4.45
CA ASN A 122 15.18 2.35 -3.47
C ASN A 122 16.38 1.57 -4.04
N ILE A 123 16.94 2.00 -5.19
CA ILE A 123 18.13 1.39 -5.85
C ILE A 123 19.45 2.13 -5.49
N SER A 124 19.41 3.26 -4.77
CA SER A 124 20.61 3.97 -4.29
C SER A 124 21.11 3.46 -2.94
#